data_AF-H6BSB5-F1
#
_entry.id   AF-H6BSB5-F1
#
_cell.length_a   1.000
_cell.length_b   1.000
_cell.length_c   1.000
_cell.angle_alpha   90.00
_cell.angle_beta   90.00
_cell.angle_gamma   90.00
#
_symmetry.space_group_name_H-M   'P 1'
#
loop_
_entity.id
_entity.type
_entity.pdbx_description
1 polymer ?
#
loop_
_entity_poly.entity_id
_entity_poly.type
_entity_poly.pdbx_seq_one_letter_code
_entity_poly.pdbx_strand_id
1 'polypeptide(L)'
;MRALWYDVFKQGKTLADAPPDVLAQESNMAWSTNVSGKNTRFFNIITEKDDVIAGAVVHFTDIKSYDDLLELTGSIPWMEADFAVGRPFLYQNFVSVEKLFHQNGKYLGVEPIKRIQPFTTSPTVTWYVILTAKTSEGFDEGHGVENALQAFRMLKGGIAEEVFDLLPPDDGLILRIKANDRAEVEEYLHNFLSVRHGAVDVLVLKTKSTCVWDFAFF
;
A
#
# COMPACT_ATOMS: atom_id res chain seq x y z
N MET A 1 -4.27 -0.82 -17.23
CA MET A 1 -3.42 -1.29 -16.12
C MET A 1 -3.90 -0.69 -14.80
N ARG A 2 -3.43 -1.22 -13.68
CA ARG A 2 -3.72 -0.69 -12.35
C ARG A 2 -2.42 -0.26 -11.69
N ALA A 3 -2.51 0.76 -10.85
CA ALA A 3 -1.35 1.24 -10.12
C ALA A 3 -1.73 1.64 -8.71
N LEU A 4 -0.83 1.36 -7.77
CA LEU A 4 -0.85 1.93 -6.44
C LEU A 4 0.16 3.06 -6.48
N TRP A 5 -0.31 4.29 -6.33
CA TRP A 5 0.59 5.40 -6.06
C TRP A 5 0.56 5.68 -4.58
N TYR A 6 1.70 5.98 -4.01
CA TYR A 6 1.77 6.54 -2.68
C TYR A 6 2.73 7.69 -2.71
N ASP A 7 2.53 8.63 -1.81
CA ASP A 7 3.44 9.73 -1.61
C ASP A 7 3.63 10.03 -0.14
N VAL A 8 4.85 10.48 0.18
CA VAL A 8 5.19 10.92 1.52
C VAL A 8 5.74 12.33 1.40
N PHE A 9 5.23 13.21 2.26
CA PHE A 9 5.68 14.60 2.33
C PHE A 9 7.16 14.66 2.69
N LYS A 10 7.89 15.53 2.01
CA LYS A 10 9.34 15.64 2.15
C LYS A 10 9.72 16.14 3.54
N GLN A 11 10.88 15.71 4.05
CA GLN A 11 11.56 16.36 5.18
C GLN A 11 10.71 16.47 6.47
N GLY A 12 9.80 15.51 6.73
CA GLY A 12 8.94 15.54 7.91
C GLY A 12 7.80 16.55 7.84
N LYS A 13 7.55 17.13 6.66
CA LYS A 13 6.37 17.95 6.40
C LYS A 13 5.10 17.16 6.63
N THR A 14 4.04 17.90 6.95
CA THR A 14 2.71 17.41 7.24
C THR A 14 1.70 18.16 6.37
N LEU A 15 0.44 17.74 6.37
CA LEU A 15 -0.60 18.48 5.64
C LEU A 15 -0.71 19.95 6.08
N ALA A 16 -0.35 20.27 7.33
CA ALA A 16 -0.36 21.64 7.83
C ALA A 16 0.68 22.55 7.14
N ASP A 17 1.70 21.97 6.52
CA ASP A 17 2.74 22.68 5.78
C ASP A 17 2.39 22.87 4.30
N ALA A 18 1.27 22.29 3.84
CA ALA A 18 0.87 22.35 2.43
C ALA A 18 0.47 23.79 2.04
N PRO A 19 0.83 24.24 0.82
CA PRO A 19 0.37 25.53 0.33
C PRO A 19 -1.18 25.61 0.34
N PRO A 20 -1.77 26.77 0.68
CA PRO A 20 -3.22 26.88 0.90
C PRO A 20 -4.10 26.45 -0.27
N ASP A 21 -3.63 26.58 -1.50
CA ASP A 21 -4.35 26.27 -2.74
C ASP A 21 -4.20 24.81 -3.16
N VAL A 22 -3.20 24.09 -2.65
CA VAL A 22 -2.85 22.72 -3.06
C VAL A 22 -3.97 21.72 -2.68
N LEU A 23 -4.61 21.91 -1.53
CA LEU A 23 -5.72 21.04 -1.09
C LEU A 23 -6.99 21.23 -1.93
N ALA A 24 -7.26 22.47 -2.35
CA ALA A 24 -8.38 22.77 -3.23
C ALA A 24 -8.16 22.17 -4.62
N GLN A 25 -6.94 22.26 -5.14
CA GLN A 25 -6.56 21.65 -6.42
C GLN A 25 -6.63 20.13 -6.37
N GLU A 26 -6.17 19.49 -5.29
CA GLU A 26 -6.26 18.04 -5.11
C GLU A 26 -7.73 17.58 -5.07
N SER A 27 -8.57 18.30 -4.33
CA SER A 27 -10.01 18.00 -4.25
C SER A 27 -10.68 18.09 -5.62
N ASN A 28 -10.36 19.13 -6.40
CA ASN A 28 -10.86 19.29 -7.76
C ASN A 28 -10.36 18.18 -8.69
N MET A 29 -9.08 17.80 -8.57
CA MET A 29 -8.50 16.70 -9.32
C MET A 29 -9.20 15.38 -8.99
N ALA A 30 -9.31 15.03 -7.70
CA ALA A 30 -9.98 13.82 -7.23
C ALA A 30 -11.45 13.73 -7.66
N TRP A 31 -12.15 14.87 -7.70
CA TRP A 31 -13.50 14.94 -8.24
C TRP A 31 -13.52 14.67 -9.75
N SER A 32 -12.63 15.33 -10.51
CA SER A 32 -12.57 15.20 -11.97
C SER A 32 -12.18 13.79 -12.43
N THR A 33 -11.30 13.10 -11.69
CA THR A 33 -10.87 11.73 -11.98
C THR A 33 -11.95 10.70 -11.66
N ASN A 34 -12.78 10.96 -10.64
CA ASN A 34 -13.97 10.15 -10.36
C ASN A 34 -15.00 10.27 -11.47
N VAL A 35 -15.27 11.48 -11.97
CA VAL A 35 -16.23 11.72 -13.06
C VAL A 35 -15.74 11.14 -14.39
N SER A 36 -14.43 11.19 -14.68
CA SER A 36 -13.84 10.69 -15.92
C SER A 36 -13.53 9.18 -15.92
N GLY A 37 -13.86 8.45 -14.84
CA GLY A 37 -13.72 7.00 -14.75
C GLY A 37 -12.34 6.48 -14.34
N LYS A 38 -11.36 7.37 -14.06
CA LYS A 38 -10.04 6.99 -13.51
C LYS A 38 -10.09 6.59 -12.03
N ASN A 39 -11.20 6.89 -11.34
CA ASN A 39 -11.59 6.50 -9.97
C ASN A 39 -10.44 6.45 -8.97
N THR A 40 -10.07 7.63 -8.45
CA THR A 40 -8.93 7.79 -7.54
C THR A 40 -9.46 7.94 -6.12
N ARG A 41 -9.28 6.90 -5.30
CA ARG A 41 -9.55 7.01 -3.87
C ARG A 41 -8.24 7.29 -3.14
N PHE A 42 -8.13 8.48 -2.57
CA PHE A 42 -7.03 8.89 -1.71
C PHE A 42 -7.27 8.39 -0.30
N PHE A 43 -6.28 7.68 0.24
CA PHE A 43 -6.24 7.23 1.63
C PHE A 43 -5.10 7.96 2.33
N ASN A 44 -5.43 8.79 3.31
CA ASN A 44 -4.42 9.57 4.02
C ASN A 44 -3.45 8.64 4.75
N ILE A 45 -2.16 8.83 4.47
CA ILE A 45 -1.06 8.25 5.24
C ILE A 45 -0.91 9.08 6.49
N ILE A 46 -0.90 8.42 7.64
CA ILE A 46 -0.76 9.07 8.93
C ILE A 46 0.52 8.62 9.63
N THR A 47 1.13 9.53 10.37
CA THR A 47 2.24 9.21 11.27
C THR A 47 1.77 8.26 12.37
N GLU A 48 2.68 7.42 12.85
CA GLU A 48 2.35 6.40 13.87
C GLU A 48 2.10 7.02 15.25
N LYS A 49 2.83 8.09 15.58
CA LYS A 49 2.89 8.70 16.90
C LYS A 49 1.76 9.70 17.16
N ASP A 50 1.50 10.56 16.17
CA ASP A 50 0.66 11.75 16.36
C ASP A 50 -0.57 11.77 15.43
N ASP A 51 -0.80 10.70 14.66
CA ASP A 51 -1.91 10.56 13.69
C ASP A 51 -1.99 11.71 12.66
N VAL A 52 -0.90 12.46 12.48
CA VAL A 52 -0.80 13.58 11.53
C VAL A 52 -0.68 13.05 10.10
N ILE A 53 -1.37 13.69 9.15
CA ILE A 53 -1.32 13.35 7.73
C ILE A 53 0.05 13.70 7.16
N ALA A 54 0.73 12.69 6.62
CA ALA A 54 2.09 12.76 6.08
C ALA A 54 2.15 12.38 4.59
N GLY A 55 1.01 12.21 3.93
CA GLY A 55 0.92 11.85 2.52
C GLY A 55 -0.37 11.09 2.22
N ALA A 56 -0.42 10.38 1.09
CA ALA A 56 -1.57 9.61 0.63
C ALA A 56 -1.17 8.32 -0.09
N VAL A 57 -2.09 7.35 -0.09
CA VAL A 57 -2.07 6.18 -0.97
C VAL A 57 -3.29 6.26 -1.89
N VAL A 58 -3.10 6.02 -3.17
CA VAL A 58 -4.13 6.11 -4.21
C VAL A 58 -4.10 4.86 -5.06
N HIS A 59 -5.28 4.26 -5.22
CA HIS A 59 -5.48 3.23 -6.24
C HIS A 59 -5.95 3.89 -7.53
N PHE A 60 -5.18 3.67 -8.60
CA PHE A 60 -5.53 4.03 -9.96
C PHE A 60 -6.02 2.82 -10.73
N THR A 61 -7.12 2.98 -11.46
CA THR A 61 -7.63 2.00 -12.42
C THR A 61 -7.65 2.56 -13.83
N ASP A 62 -7.68 1.66 -14.82
CA ASP A 62 -7.87 1.99 -16.24
C ASP A 62 -6.82 2.94 -16.84
N ILE A 63 -5.60 2.90 -16.31
CA ILE A 63 -4.45 3.60 -16.89
C ILE A 63 -4.02 2.90 -18.19
N LYS A 64 -3.66 3.63 -19.24
CA LYS A 64 -3.35 3.02 -20.56
C LYS A 64 -1.89 2.62 -20.71
N SER A 65 -0.97 3.38 -20.12
CA SER A 65 0.47 3.19 -20.25
C SER A 65 1.21 3.58 -18.95
N TYR A 66 2.48 3.19 -18.79
CA TYR A 66 3.29 3.68 -17.67
C TYR A 66 3.60 5.18 -17.80
N ASP A 67 3.78 5.68 -19.02
CA ASP A 67 4.00 7.11 -19.26
C ASP A 67 2.77 7.95 -18.85
N ASP A 68 1.56 7.47 -19.18
CA ASP A 68 0.30 8.09 -18.74
C ASP A 68 0.20 8.11 -17.20
N LEU A 69 0.73 7.09 -16.51
CA LEU A 69 0.77 7.04 -15.05
C LEU A 69 1.74 8.09 -14.51
N LEU A 70 2.94 8.19 -15.09
CA LEU A 70 3.93 9.18 -14.69
C LEU A 70 3.40 10.60 -14.90
N GLU A 71 2.79 10.89 -16.04
CA GLU A 71 2.14 12.18 -16.31
C GLU A 71 1.02 12.49 -15.31
N LEU A 72 0.14 11.51 -15.05
CA LEU A 72 -0.94 11.66 -14.08
C LEU A 72 -0.42 11.92 -12.67
N THR A 73 0.59 11.17 -12.23
CA THR A 73 1.17 11.35 -10.89
C THR A 73 1.99 12.62 -10.76
N GLY A 74 2.66 13.06 -11.83
CA GLY A 74 3.41 14.30 -11.89
C GLY A 74 2.51 15.55 -11.83
N SER A 75 1.27 15.45 -12.32
CA SER A 75 0.27 16.52 -12.27
C SER A 75 -0.51 16.59 -10.94
N ILE A 76 -0.20 15.72 -9.98
CA ILE A 76 -0.80 15.83 -8.64
C ILE A 76 -0.26 17.10 -8.00
N PRO A 77 -1.11 18.00 -7.45
CA PRO A 77 -0.66 19.29 -6.93
C PRO A 77 0.48 19.21 -5.90
N TRP A 78 0.49 18.15 -5.10
CA TRP A 78 1.53 17.91 -4.09
C TRP A 78 2.90 17.61 -4.73
N MET A 79 2.90 16.99 -5.92
CA MET A 79 4.09 16.72 -6.72
C MET A 79 4.54 17.96 -7.49
N GLU A 80 3.60 18.69 -8.11
CA GLU A 80 3.90 19.94 -8.84
C GLU A 80 4.51 21.01 -7.92
N ALA A 81 4.05 21.08 -6.67
CA ALA A 81 4.58 21.99 -5.66
C ALA A 81 5.89 21.51 -4.99
N ASP A 82 6.51 20.43 -5.48
CA ASP A 82 7.69 19.78 -4.89
C ASP A 82 7.52 19.42 -3.39
N PHE A 83 6.27 19.20 -2.97
CA PHE A 83 5.89 19.02 -1.57
C PHE A 83 6.02 17.56 -1.11
N ALA A 84 5.77 16.62 -2.03
CA ALA A 84 5.86 15.18 -1.79
C ALA A 84 6.89 14.50 -2.71
N VAL A 85 7.32 13.29 -2.33
CA VAL A 85 7.97 12.35 -3.25
C VAL A 85 7.02 11.17 -3.40
N GLY A 86 6.23 11.20 -4.47
CA GLY A 86 5.34 10.12 -4.86
C GLY A 86 6.07 9.07 -5.67
N ARG A 87 5.71 7.80 -5.45
CA ARG A 87 6.18 6.69 -6.27
C ARG A 87 5.00 5.82 -6.72
N PRO A 88 4.84 5.58 -8.03
CA PRO A 88 3.87 4.62 -8.53
C PRO A 88 4.43 3.19 -8.52
N PHE A 89 3.57 2.25 -8.15
CA PHE A 89 3.75 0.81 -8.30
C PHE A 89 2.68 0.28 -9.25
N LEU A 90 3.11 -0.25 -10.39
CA LEU A 90 2.21 -1.01 -11.25
C LEU A 90 1.87 -2.33 -10.55
N TYR A 91 0.59 -2.72 -10.61
CA TYR A 91 0.18 -3.99 -10.04
C TYR A 91 -0.84 -4.72 -10.89
N GLN A 92 -0.87 -6.03 -10.72
CA GLN A 92 -1.87 -6.93 -11.27
C GLN A 92 -2.38 -7.89 -10.19
N ASN A 93 -3.23 -8.83 -10.61
CA ASN A 93 -3.77 -9.88 -9.74
C ASN A 93 -4.29 -9.32 -8.41
N PHE A 94 -5.08 -8.25 -8.50
CA PHE A 94 -5.84 -7.76 -7.36
C PHE A 94 -6.77 -8.87 -6.89
N VAL A 95 -6.42 -9.51 -5.79
CA VAL A 95 -7.28 -10.52 -5.20
C VAL A 95 -7.65 -10.06 -3.80
N SER A 96 -8.92 -9.72 -3.63
CA SER A 96 -9.52 -9.74 -2.30
C SER A 96 -9.28 -11.13 -1.74
N VAL A 97 -8.64 -11.20 -0.56
CA VAL A 97 -8.21 -12.48 0.00
C VAL A 97 -9.41 -13.43 0.10
N GLU A 98 -10.63 -12.91 0.32
CA GLU A 98 -11.93 -13.61 0.31
C GLU A 98 -12.19 -14.47 -0.96
N LYS A 99 -11.63 -14.10 -2.12
CA LYS A 99 -11.76 -14.87 -3.37
C LYS A 99 -10.66 -15.90 -3.60
N LEU A 100 -9.51 -15.80 -2.91
CA LEU A 100 -8.48 -16.87 -2.92
C LEU A 100 -8.95 -18.14 -2.21
N PHE A 101 -9.97 -18.05 -1.36
CA PHE A 101 -10.48 -19.16 -0.54
C PHE A 101 -11.14 -20.29 -1.33
N HIS A 102 -11.45 -20.09 -2.61
CA HIS A 102 -12.04 -21.13 -3.48
C HIS A 102 -11.01 -21.88 -4.35
N GLN A 103 -9.70 -21.71 -4.13
CA GLN A 103 -8.64 -22.37 -4.92
C GLN A 103 -8.13 -23.70 -4.33
N ASN A 104 -9.01 -24.54 -3.79
CA ASN A 104 -8.81 -25.99 -3.54
C ASN A 104 -7.36 -26.43 -3.23
N GLY A 105 -6.75 -25.91 -2.15
CA GLY A 105 -5.46 -26.42 -1.69
C GLY A 105 -4.22 -25.96 -2.48
N LYS A 106 -4.26 -24.83 -3.20
CA LYS A 106 -3.05 -24.31 -3.87
C LYS A 106 -1.87 -24.00 -2.93
N TYR A 107 -2.13 -23.77 -1.64
CA TYR A 107 -1.11 -23.52 -0.60
C TYR A 107 -1.03 -24.66 0.42
N LEU A 108 -1.01 -25.91 -0.06
CA LEU A 108 -0.88 -27.12 0.78
C LEU A 108 0.35 -27.04 1.69
N GLY A 109 0.13 -27.15 3.01
CA GLY A 109 1.19 -27.45 3.99
C GLY A 109 1.65 -26.31 4.90
N VAL A 110 1.15 -25.07 4.75
CA VAL A 110 1.52 -23.97 5.65
C VAL A 110 0.33 -23.44 6.42
N GLU A 111 0.48 -23.40 7.75
CA GLU A 111 -0.53 -22.84 8.64
C GLU A 111 -0.67 -21.32 8.43
N PRO A 112 -1.90 -20.80 8.37
CA PRO A 112 -2.15 -19.37 8.36
C PRO A 112 -1.53 -18.65 9.55
N ILE A 113 -1.06 -17.43 9.34
CA ILE A 113 -0.68 -16.55 10.44
C ILE A 113 -1.95 -16.22 11.25
N LYS A 114 -1.91 -16.53 12.54
CA LYS A 114 -3.01 -16.25 13.46
C LYS A 114 -2.90 -14.82 13.98
N ARG A 115 -4.04 -14.18 14.16
CA ARG A 115 -4.12 -12.85 14.76
C ARG A 115 -3.66 -12.91 16.22
N ILE A 116 -2.76 -12.02 16.60
CA ILE A 116 -2.16 -11.97 17.95
C ILE A 116 -3.20 -11.54 18.99
N GLN A 117 -3.99 -10.53 18.65
CA GLN A 117 -5.05 -9.97 19.50
C GLN A 117 -6.22 -9.49 18.65
N PRO A 118 -7.45 -9.41 19.21
CA PRO A 118 -8.60 -8.88 18.48
C PRO A 118 -8.30 -7.52 17.85
N PHE A 119 -8.80 -7.29 16.63
CA PHE A 119 -8.70 -6.00 15.97
C PHE A 119 -9.73 -5.04 16.58
N THR A 120 -9.27 -3.91 17.13
CA THR A 120 -10.13 -3.01 17.92
C THR A 120 -10.02 -1.53 17.55
N THR A 121 -9.35 -1.19 16.44
CA THR A 121 -9.16 0.22 16.05
C THR A 121 -10.49 0.87 15.60
N SER A 122 -10.76 2.09 16.08
CA SER A 122 -11.87 2.93 15.63
C SER A 122 -11.39 4.39 15.54
N PRO A 123 -11.41 5.05 14.36
CA PRO A 123 -11.71 4.51 13.03
C PRO A 123 -10.84 3.32 12.63
N THR A 124 -11.28 2.54 11.65
CA THR A 124 -10.52 1.42 11.10
C THR A 124 -9.17 1.89 10.58
N VAL A 125 -8.09 1.37 11.18
CA VAL A 125 -6.72 1.53 10.69
C VAL A 125 -6.40 0.40 9.72
N THR A 126 -5.79 0.74 8.60
CA THR A 126 -5.31 -0.19 7.59
C THR A 126 -3.83 0.07 7.36
N TRP A 127 -3.06 -0.98 7.10
CA TRP A 127 -1.65 -0.90 6.80
C TRP A 127 -1.39 -1.41 5.39
N TYR A 128 -0.64 -0.64 4.61
CA TYR A 128 -0.08 -1.08 3.35
C TYR A 128 1.36 -1.51 3.59
N VAL A 129 1.65 -2.79 3.38
CA VAL A 129 3.01 -3.31 3.37
C VAL A 129 3.39 -3.57 1.92
N ILE A 130 4.36 -2.81 1.42
CA ILE A 130 4.94 -2.99 0.10
C ILE A 130 6.25 -3.75 0.28
N LEU A 131 6.38 -4.86 -0.44
CA LEU A 131 7.52 -5.76 -0.43
C LEU A 131 8.11 -5.80 -1.82
N THR A 132 9.37 -5.42 -1.96
CA THR A 132 10.09 -5.48 -3.24
C THR A 132 11.22 -6.49 -3.12
N ALA A 133 11.24 -7.50 -3.98
CA ALA A 133 12.30 -8.48 -4.02
C ALA A 133 13.63 -7.84 -4.42
N LYS A 134 14.71 -8.31 -3.81
CA LYS A 134 16.07 -7.99 -4.21
C LYS A 134 16.96 -9.21 -4.09
N THR A 135 18.02 -9.26 -4.87
CA THR A 135 19.03 -10.32 -4.78
C THR A 135 19.68 -10.29 -3.40
N SER A 136 19.73 -11.45 -2.74
CA SER A 136 20.37 -11.62 -1.44
C SER A 136 21.27 -12.86 -1.48
N GLU A 137 22.54 -12.69 -1.09
CA GLU A 137 23.51 -13.78 -1.07
C GLU A 137 23.02 -14.93 -0.18
N GLY A 138 23.06 -16.15 -0.72
CA GLY A 138 22.65 -17.37 -0.03
C GLY A 138 21.14 -17.65 0.01
N PHE A 139 20.27 -16.63 -0.09
CA PHE A 139 18.82 -16.88 -0.19
C PHE A 139 18.44 -17.46 -1.55
N ASP A 140 18.95 -16.85 -2.62
CA ASP A 140 18.63 -17.26 -3.99
C ASP A 140 19.17 -18.66 -4.30
N GLU A 141 20.32 -19.01 -3.76
CA GLU A 141 20.94 -20.35 -3.90
C GLU A 141 20.15 -21.43 -3.15
N GLY A 142 19.61 -21.13 -1.97
CA GLY A 142 18.90 -22.09 -1.13
C GLY A 142 17.41 -22.24 -1.44
N HIS A 143 16.78 -21.18 -1.99
CA HIS A 143 15.32 -21.08 -2.07
C HIS A 143 14.79 -20.57 -3.41
N GLY A 144 15.61 -19.90 -4.21
CA GLY A 144 15.21 -19.23 -5.45
C GLY A 144 14.45 -17.91 -5.22
N VAL A 145 14.64 -16.95 -6.13
CA VAL A 145 14.02 -15.60 -6.07
C VAL A 145 12.49 -15.69 -6.01
N GLU A 146 11.88 -16.63 -6.74
CA GLU A 146 10.43 -16.82 -6.79
C GLU A 146 9.82 -17.22 -5.44
N ASN A 147 10.59 -17.89 -4.57
CA ASN A 147 10.13 -18.31 -3.25
C ASN A 147 10.05 -17.13 -2.27
N ALA A 148 10.86 -16.08 -2.49
CA ALA A 148 10.88 -14.92 -1.61
C ALA A 148 9.48 -14.33 -1.44
N LEU A 149 8.66 -14.35 -2.49
CA LEU A 149 7.33 -13.73 -2.51
C LEU A 149 6.18 -14.73 -2.27
N GLN A 150 6.36 -16.03 -2.52
CA GLN A 150 5.26 -17.01 -2.39
C GLN A 150 4.75 -17.18 -0.94
N ALA A 151 5.62 -17.02 0.06
CA ALA A 151 5.26 -17.20 1.47
C ALA A 151 4.28 -16.13 2.00
N PHE A 152 4.17 -14.95 1.38
CA PHE A 152 3.35 -13.85 1.92
C PHE A 152 1.84 -14.03 1.75
N ARG A 153 1.43 -14.97 0.90
CA ARG A 153 0.02 -15.34 0.75
C ARG A 153 -0.52 -16.15 1.95
N MET A 154 0.32 -16.37 2.98
CA MET A 154 0.01 -17.06 4.24
C MET A 154 -0.69 -16.18 5.30
N LEU A 155 -0.88 -14.86 5.08
CA LEU A 155 -1.64 -13.95 5.96
C LEU A 155 -3.17 -14.19 5.93
N LYS A 156 -3.57 -15.46 5.89
CA LYS A 156 -4.96 -15.91 5.79
C LYS A 156 -5.68 -15.71 7.14
N GLY A 157 -6.98 -15.42 7.08
CA GLY A 157 -7.89 -15.58 8.22
C GLY A 157 -8.04 -14.38 9.14
N GLY A 158 -8.24 -13.19 8.57
CA GLY A 158 -8.66 -12.00 9.32
C GLY A 158 -7.57 -10.95 9.52
N ILE A 159 -6.39 -11.12 8.93
CA ILE A 159 -5.27 -10.14 8.97
C ILE A 159 -5.18 -9.39 7.64
N ALA A 160 -4.96 -10.08 6.51
CA ALA A 160 -4.89 -9.45 5.19
C ALA A 160 -6.26 -9.34 4.52
N GLU A 161 -6.55 -8.16 3.96
CA GLU A 161 -7.77 -7.88 3.19
C GLU A 161 -7.54 -8.09 1.69
N GLU A 162 -6.40 -7.60 1.18
CA GLU A 162 -6.08 -7.58 -0.24
C GLU A 162 -4.57 -7.85 -0.44
N VAL A 163 -4.25 -8.58 -1.50
CA VAL A 163 -2.87 -8.82 -1.95
C VAL A 163 -2.80 -8.47 -3.43
N PHE A 164 -1.69 -7.84 -3.82
CA PHE A 164 -1.42 -7.36 -5.17
C PHE A 164 -0.04 -7.85 -5.60
N ASP A 165 0.08 -8.33 -6.84
CA ASP A 165 1.39 -8.65 -7.43
C ASP A 165 1.95 -7.39 -8.10
N LEU A 166 3.16 -6.98 -7.73
CA LEU A 166 3.85 -5.88 -8.40
C LEU A 166 4.27 -6.31 -9.81
N LEU A 167 4.26 -5.35 -10.74
CA LEU A 167 4.72 -5.51 -12.11
C LEU A 167 6.10 -4.84 -12.30
N PRO A 168 6.88 -5.27 -13.31
CA PRO A 168 8.15 -4.66 -13.64
C PRO A 168 8.08 -3.12 -13.73
N PRO A 169 9.13 -2.39 -13.27
CA PRO A 169 10.46 -2.90 -12.88
C PRO A 169 10.55 -3.48 -11.47
N ASP A 170 9.50 -3.38 -10.67
CA ASP A 170 9.46 -3.89 -9.30
C ASP A 170 8.87 -5.31 -9.28
N ASP A 171 9.65 -6.30 -8.86
CA ASP A 171 9.12 -7.63 -8.56
C ASP A 171 8.78 -7.71 -7.07
N GLY A 172 7.54 -8.03 -6.72
CA GLY A 172 7.11 -7.89 -5.33
C GLY A 172 5.64 -8.08 -5.08
N LEU A 173 5.22 -7.72 -3.86
CA LEU A 173 3.85 -7.81 -3.39
C LEU A 173 3.46 -6.55 -2.62
N ILE A 174 2.20 -6.16 -2.74
CA ILE A 174 1.58 -5.25 -1.78
C ILE A 174 0.60 -6.07 -0.94
N LEU A 175 0.56 -5.77 0.35
CA LEU A 175 -0.36 -6.36 1.32
C LEU A 175 -1.14 -5.24 1.96
N ARG A 176 -2.46 -5.28 1.88
CA ARG A 176 -3.34 -4.42 2.66
C ARG A 176 -3.86 -5.21 3.85
N ILE A 177 -3.46 -4.84 5.06
CA ILE A 177 -3.71 -5.62 6.28
C ILE A 177 -4.34 -4.78 7.39
N LYS A 178 -5.05 -5.46 8.29
CA LYS A 178 -5.63 -4.92 9.53
C LYS A 178 -4.77 -5.33 10.71
N ALA A 179 -4.14 -4.36 11.36
CA ALA A 179 -3.34 -4.53 12.58
C ALA A 179 -3.59 -3.33 13.51
N ASN A 180 -3.48 -3.54 14.81
CA ASN A 180 -3.74 -2.50 15.80
C ASN A 180 -2.59 -1.50 15.88
N ASP A 181 -1.36 -1.95 15.68
CA ASP A 181 -0.15 -1.14 15.76
C ASP A 181 0.96 -1.69 14.86
N ARG A 182 2.08 -0.94 14.80
CA ARG A 182 3.27 -1.27 14.00
C ARG A 182 3.94 -2.57 14.46
N ALA A 183 3.97 -2.82 15.77
CA ALA A 183 4.60 -4.02 16.32
C ALA A 183 3.85 -5.29 15.88
N GLU A 184 2.52 -5.25 15.85
CA GLU A 184 1.69 -6.33 15.32
C GLU A 184 1.97 -6.58 13.82
N VAL A 185 2.14 -5.52 13.01
CA VAL A 185 2.54 -5.64 11.60
C VAL A 185 3.91 -6.31 11.49
N GLU A 186 4.90 -5.85 12.26
CA GLU A 186 6.27 -6.37 12.22
C GLU A 186 6.34 -7.84 12.65
N GLU A 187 5.56 -8.24 13.64
CA GLU A 187 5.45 -9.64 14.05
C GLU A 187 4.88 -10.51 12.93
N TYR A 188 3.83 -10.05 12.24
CA TYR A 188 3.33 -10.73 11.05
C TYR A 188 4.40 -10.85 9.97
N LEU A 189 5.18 -9.80 9.73
CA LEU A 189 6.25 -9.80 8.73
C LEU A 189 7.43 -10.70 9.12
N HIS A 190 7.76 -10.80 10.40
CA HIS A 190 8.81 -11.69 10.89
C HIS A 190 8.52 -13.17 10.67
N ASN A 191 7.26 -13.55 10.42
CA ASN A 191 6.91 -14.93 10.07
C ASN A 191 7.42 -15.36 8.68
N PHE A 192 7.78 -14.42 7.81
CA PHE A 192 8.28 -14.74 6.47
C PHE A 192 9.79 -14.92 6.42
N LEU A 193 10.23 -16.01 5.80
CA LEU A 193 11.64 -16.34 5.67
C LEU A 193 12.41 -15.27 4.88
N SER A 194 11.83 -14.75 3.80
CA SER A 194 12.42 -13.71 2.95
C SER A 194 12.66 -12.40 3.70
N VAL A 195 11.77 -12.00 4.62
CA VAL A 195 11.99 -10.85 5.50
C VAL A 195 13.16 -11.12 6.44
N ARG A 196 13.17 -12.28 7.11
CA ARG A 196 14.24 -12.63 8.07
C ARG A 196 15.63 -12.71 7.42
N HIS A 197 15.71 -13.09 6.15
CA HIS A 197 16.95 -13.18 5.37
C HIS A 197 17.26 -11.91 4.56
N GLY A 198 16.46 -10.85 4.69
CA GLY A 198 16.68 -9.59 3.98
C GLY A 198 16.59 -9.70 2.45
N ALA A 199 15.88 -10.70 1.93
CA ALA A 199 15.65 -10.92 0.50
C ALA A 199 14.56 -10.00 -0.09
N VAL A 200 13.90 -9.20 0.75
CA VAL A 200 12.93 -8.18 0.34
C VAL A 200 13.23 -6.86 1.05
N ASP A 201 13.02 -5.75 0.35
CA ASP A 201 12.84 -4.45 0.96
C ASP A 201 11.38 -4.32 1.45
N VAL A 202 11.21 -3.71 2.62
CA VAL A 202 9.90 -3.58 3.28
C VAL A 202 9.58 -2.12 3.51
N LEU A 203 8.49 -1.65 2.92
CA LEU A 203 7.89 -0.35 3.21
C LEU A 203 6.52 -0.56 3.85
N VAL A 204 6.29 0.10 4.98
CA VAL A 204 5.03 0.00 5.74
C VAL A 204 4.41 1.39 5.85
N LEU A 205 3.18 1.53 5.38
CA LEU A 205 2.41 2.76 5.41
C LEU A 205 1.14 2.55 6.25
N LYS A 206 0.94 3.41 7.25
CA LYS A 206 -0.27 3.43 8.09
C LYS A 206 -1.29 4.35 7.45
N THR A 207 -2.50 3.86 7.22
CA THR A 207 -3.63 4.66 6.76
C THR A 207 -4.81 4.54 7.71
N LYS A 208 -5.64 5.58 7.74
CA LYS A 208 -6.87 5.59 8.54
C LYS A 208 -8.03 5.74 7.58
N SER A 209 -8.96 4.80 7.62
CA SER A 209 -10.25 4.97 6.93
C SER A 209 -11.11 5.91 7.77
N THR A 210 -10.82 7.20 7.71
CA THR A 210 -11.86 8.21 7.90
C THR A 210 -12.69 8.21 6.63
N CYS A 211 -14.02 8.30 6.70
CA CYS A 211 -14.79 8.63 5.50
C CYS A 211 -14.21 9.91 4.91
N VAL A 212 -13.46 9.80 3.82
CA VAL A 212 -12.77 10.92 3.16
C VAL A 212 -13.83 11.67 2.38
N TRP A 213 -14.61 12.51 3.06
CA TRP A 213 -15.28 13.74 2.57
C TRP A 213 -15.83 14.62 3.71
N ASP A 214 -15.61 14.29 5.00
CA ASP A 214 -15.94 15.21 6.13
C ASP A 214 -14.83 16.25 6.40
N PHE A 215 -13.99 16.55 5.40
CA PHE A 215 -13.25 17.81 5.39
C PHE A 215 -14.24 18.92 5.00
N ALA A 216 -14.96 19.40 6.01
CA ALA A 216 -15.43 20.77 6.17
C ALA A 216 -15.77 21.54 4.89
N PHE A 217 -17.05 21.49 4.51
CA PHE A 217 -17.72 22.71 4.03
C PHE A 217 -17.91 23.65 5.23
N PHE A 218 -16.89 24.42 5.58
CA PHE A 218 -17.02 25.59 6.46
C PHE A 218 -16.11 26.72 5.98
#